data_AF-A0A352WXN4-F1
#
_entry.id   AF-A0A352WXN4-F1
#
_cell.length_a   1.000
_cell.length_b   1.000
_cell.length_c   1.000
_cell.angle_alpha   90.00
_cell.angle_beta   90.00
_cell.angle_gamma   90.00
#
_symmetry.space_group_name_H-M   'P 1'
#
loop_
_entity.id
_entity.type
_entity.pdbx_description
1 polymer ?
#
loop_
_entity_poly.entity_id
_entity_poly.type
_entity_poly.pdbx_seq_one_letter_code
_entity_poly.pdbx_strand_id
1 'polypeptide(L)'
;LPLLRDPEEGEDVPIQLKNNQVMAPFETVVGLYSYPTYSGIDPTFMMSIFYFIIFGMMLADFGYGLLLFLGCFGFVKWKKPVGGTRQMMLMFGICGVATMIAGVLFGSYFGDLPSAISQNFLGKSPLSLSIALDPLNEPMNFLIISLVVGAIHMLAALGIKGYMLIRDGLWFDAVCDVLSWYVLFAGMTFAWLTPVSWGNYVLYGGVAMLVLTQGREKKNIFSKLFFGAASLYNLISWGSDLMSYSRILALGLAGGVVSSVINLMATMGGPSVIGIILFVFVFLAGHGLNLAMNLLGSFVHAARLQYIEFFGKFYEDGGHPFEPTTLKPKYTRLINQ
;
A
#
# COMPACT_ATOMS: atom_id res chain seq x y z
N LEU A 1 -48.70 -4.60 10.72
CA LEU A 1 -47.27 -4.88 10.91
C LEU A 1 -46.48 -3.80 10.18
N PRO A 2 -45.66 -2.99 10.85
CA PRO A 2 -44.72 -2.17 10.12
C PRO A 2 -43.69 -3.13 9.53
N LEU A 3 -43.68 -3.27 8.20
CA LEU A 3 -42.78 -4.17 7.46
C LEU A 3 -41.32 -3.67 7.44
N LEU A 4 -41.04 -2.55 8.12
CA LEU A 4 -39.73 -1.94 8.25
C LEU A 4 -39.49 -1.73 9.75
N ARG A 5 -38.48 -2.41 10.28
CA ARG A 5 -37.93 -2.19 11.61
C ARG A 5 -36.46 -1.82 11.46
N ASP A 6 -35.95 -1.03 12.39
CA ASP A 6 -34.51 -0.85 12.52
C ASP A 6 -33.90 -2.19 12.97
N PRO A 7 -32.68 -2.51 12.51
CA PRO A 7 -32.02 -3.77 12.84
C PRO A 7 -31.76 -3.86 14.35
N GLU A 8 -32.02 -5.04 14.93
CA GLU A 8 -31.71 -5.32 16.34
C GLU A 8 -30.21 -5.62 16.53
N GLU A 9 -29.68 -5.40 17.74
CA GLU A 9 -28.26 -5.68 18.04
C GLU A 9 -27.93 -7.16 17.78
N GLY A 10 -27.03 -7.40 16.81
CA GLY A 10 -26.60 -8.75 16.41
C GLY A 10 -27.32 -9.33 15.20
N GLU A 11 -28.25 -8.60 14.56
CA GLU A 11 -28.76 -8.99 13.25
C GLU A 11 -27.71 -8.80 12.16
N ASP A 12 -27.62 -9.78 11.24
CA ASP A 12 -26.69 -9.75 10.11
C ASP A 12 -27.21 -8.78 9.04
N VAL A 13 -26.71 -7.55 9.07
CA VAL A 13 -27.12 -6.45 8.20
C VAL A 13 -26.16 -6.29 7.03
N PRO A 14 -26.67 -6.26 5.79
CA PRO A 14 -25.83 -6.13 4.61
C PRO A 14 -25.24 -4.72 4.49
N ILE A 15 -24.01 -4.64 3.97
CA ILE A 15 -23.20 -3.43 4.02
C ILE A 15 -23.07 -2.80 2.63
N GLN A 16 -23.36 -1.49 2.57
CA GLN A 16 -23.12 -0.68 1.39
C GLN A 16 -22.08 0.39 1.71
N LEU A 17 -20.88 0.24 1.16
CA LEU A 17 -19.84 1.25 1.25
C LEU A 17 -20.24 2.46 0.39
N LYS A 18 -20.08 3.67 0.95
CA LYS A 18 -20.33 4.93 0.24
C LYS A 18 -19.03 5.73 0.21
N ASN A 19 -18.16 5.44 -0.76
CA ASN A 19 -16.92 6.16 -0.94
C ASN A 19 -16.98 7.24 -2.02
N ASN A 20 -16.10 8.24 -1.88
CA ASN A 20 -15.95 9.30 -2.87
C ASN A 20 -15.38 8.75 -4.19
N GLN A 21 -15.57 9.45 -5.31
CA GLN A 21 -15.27 8.94 -6.66
C GLN A 21 -13.80 8.51 -6.88
N VAL A 22 -12.87 9.07 -6.11
CA VAL A 22 -11.43 8.74 -6.15
C VAL A 22 -11.11 7.48 -5.33
N MET A 23 -11.93 7.18 -4.33
CA MET A 23 -11.73 6.13 -3.32
C MET A 23 -12.52 4.87 -3.69
N ALA A 24 -13.67 5.04 -4.35
CA ALA A 24 -14.53 3.96 -4.84
C ALA A 24 -13.81 2.88 -5.68
N PRO A 25 -12.77 3.18 -6.50
CA PRO A 25 -12.01 2.16 -7.20
C PRO A 25 -11.28 1.16 -6.28
N PHE A 26 -10.91 1.58 -5.07
CA PHE A 26 -10.18 0.75 -4.10
C PHE A 26 -11.11 -0.19 -3.32
N GLU A 27 -12.42 0.03 -3.34
CA GLU A 27 -13.41 -0.89 -2.73
C GLU A 27 -13.32 -2.29 -3.32
N THR A 28 -13.00 -2.41 -4.62
CA THR A 28 -12.82 -3.72 -5.26
C THR A 28 -11.69 -4.51 -4.61
N VAL A 29 -10.63 -3.85 -4.14
CA VAL A 29 -9.52 -4.51 -3.46
C VAL A 29 -9.94 -4.91 -2.04
N VAL A 30 -10.65 -4.06 -1.31
CA VAL A 30 -11.26 -4.43 0.00
C VAL A 30 -12.16 -5.67 -0.16
N GLY A 31 -13.03 -5.68 -1.17
CA GLY A 31 -13.95 -6.78 -1.44
C GLY A 31 -13.28 -8.09 -1.88
N LEU A 32 -12.00 -8.09 -2.26
CA LEU A 32 -11.22 -9.32 -2.51
C LEU A 32 -10.72 -9.98 -1.23
N TYR A 33 -10.63 -9.23 -0.12
CA TYR A 33 -10.28 -9.77 1.19
C TYR A 33 -11.57 -10.23 1.89
N SER A 34 -12.33 -9.26 2.38
CA SER A 34 -13.63 -9.45 3.04
C SER A 34 -14.22 -8.09 3.42
N TYR A 35 -15.54 -8.01 3.61
CA TYR A 35 -16.22 -6.78 4.00
C TYR A 35 -16.21 -6.57 5.52
N PRO A 36 -16.16 -5.30 5.99
CA PRO A 36 -16.07 -5.00 7.42
C PRO A 36 -17.33 -5.47 8.13
N THR A 37 -17.33 -5.60 9.46
CA THR A 37 -18.59 -5.71 10.21
C THR A 37 -19.44 -4.45 10.05
N TYR A 38 -20.75 -4.54 10.28
CA TYR A 38 -21.67 -3.40 10.11
C TYR A 38 -21.36 -2.22 11.04
N SER A 39 -20.92 -2.49 12.27
CA SER A 39 -20.42 -1.49 13.22
C SER A 39 -18.96 -1.10 12.97
N GLY A 40 -18.27 -1.81 12.08
CA GLY A 40 -16.88 -1.57 11.71
C GLY A 40 -16.67 -0.25 10.97
N ILE A 41 -15.44 0.25 10.99
CA ILE A 41 -15.05 1.42 10.21
C ILE A 41 -14.72 0.97 8.80
N ASP A 42 -15.21 1.71 7.80
CA ASP A 42 -14.79 1.52 6.42
C ASP A 42 -13.29 1.88 6.26
N PRO A 43 -12.41 0.89 6.00
CA PRO A 43 -10.99 1.17 5.88
C PRO A 43 -10.61 1.76 4.52
N THR A 44 -11.55 1.82 3.57
CA THR A 44 -11.29 2.15 2.16
C THR A 44 -10.59 3.50 2.01
N PHE A 45 -10.97 4.49 2.83
CA PHE A 45 -10.34 5.80 2.77
C PHE A 45 -8.84 5.74 3.06
N MET A 46 -8.45 5.22 4.23
CA MET A 46 -7.05 5.14 4.62
C MET A 46 -6.27 4.15 3.76
N MET A 47 -6.91 3.02 3.43
CA MET A 47 -6.36 2.04 2.49
C MET A 47 -5.96 2.70 1.17
N SER A 48 -6.84 3.49 0.57
CA SER A 48 -6.57 4.05 -0.75
C SER A 48 -5.31 4.93 -0.77
N ILE A 49 -5.08 5.69 0.31
CA ILE A 49 -3.92 6.58 0.44
C ILE A 49 -2.64 5.76 0.55
N PHE A 50 -2.60 4.78 1.45
CA PHE A 50 -1.41 3.95 1.64
C PHE A 50 -1.17 3.03 0.45
N TYR A 51 -2.22 2.44 -0.12
CA TYR A 51 -2.13 1.62 -1.33
C TYR A 51 -1.59 2.45 -2.50
N PHE A 52 -2.06 3.67 -2.69
CA PHE A 52 -1.55 4.59 -3.71
C PHE A 52 -0.04 4.83 -3.55
N ILE A 53 0.42 5.13 -2.33
CA ILE A 53 1.83 5.39 -2.04
C ILE A 53 2.68 4.12 -2.22
N ILE A 54 2.29 3.01 -1.59
CA ILE A 54 3.03 1.75 -1.59
C ILE A 54 3.13 1.19 -3.01
N PHE A 55 2.02 1.17 -3.75
CA PHE A 55 2.01 0.70 -5.13
C PHE A 55 2.93 1.57 -6.02
N GLY A 56 2.83 2.90 -5.87
CA GLY A 56 3.68 3.84 -6.60
C GLY A 56 5.17 3.59 -6.35
N MET A 57 5.56 3.37 -5.10
CA MET A 57 6.95 3.05 -4.75
C MET A 57 7.41 1.66 -5.21
N MET A 58 6.50 0.68 -5.30
CA MET A 58 6.85 -0.66 -5.78
C MET A 58 7.14 -0.69 -7.28
N LEU A 59 6.40 0.08 -8.08
CA LEU A 59 6.58 0.11 -9.54
C LEU A 59 7.57 1.20 -9.99
N ALA A 60 7.54 2.37 -9.33
CA ALA A 60 8.55 3.43 -9.38
C ALA A 60 9.18 3.76 -10.75
N ASP A 61 8.40 3.75 -11.83
CA ASP A 61 8.87 4.04 -13.19
C ASP A 61 7.90 4.96 -13.93
N PHE A 62 8.39 6.10 -14.41
CA PHE A 62 7.54 7.09 -15.08
C PHE A 62 6.93 6.56 -16.38
N GLY A 63 7.69 5.81 -17.17
CA GLY A 63 7.24 5.25 -18.44
C GLY A 63 6.12 4.23 -18.25
N TYR A 64 6.29 3.33 -17.28
CA TYR A 64 5.26 2.36 -16.92
C TYR A 64 4.02 3.04 -16.33
N GLY A 65 4.22 4.04 -15.46
CA GLY A 65 3.12 4.83 -14.90
C GLY A 65 2.30 5.54 -15.97
N LEU A 66 2.96 6.13 -16.98
CA LEU A 66 2.31 6.79 -18.11
C LEU A 66 1.53 5.80 -18.98
N LEU A 67 2.11 4.62 -19.27
CA LEU A 67 1.42 3.57 -20.01
C LEU A 67 0.17 3.07 -19.27
N LEU A 68 0.26 2.88 -17.95
CA LEU A 68 -0.89 2.51 -17.12
C LEU A 68 -1.95 3.61 -17.11
N PHE A 69 -1.55 4.86 -16.89
CA PHE A 69 -2.47 5.99 -16.87
C PHE A 69 -3.22 6.12 -18.20
N LEU A 70 -2.50 6.22 -19.32
CA LEU A 70 -3.11 6.38 -20.64
C LEU A 70 -3.89 5.14 -21.07
N GLY A 71 -3.36 3.94 -20.84
CA GLY A 71 -3.99 2.68 -21.19
C GLY A 71 -5.30 2.46 -20.44
N CYS A 72 -5.29 2.64 -19.12
CA CYS A 72 -6.47 2.43 -18.29
C CYS A 72 -7.54 3.51 -18.49
N PHE A 73 -7.17 4.81 -18.47
CA PHE A 73 -8.14 5.89 -18.70
C PHE A 73 -8.67 5.88 -20.14
N GLY A 74 -7.82 5.57 -21.12
CA GLY A 74 -8.21 5.39 -22.52
C GLY A 74 -9.22 4.25 -22.70
N PHE A 75 -8.96 3.09 -22.09
CA PHE A 75 -9.86 1.94 -22.14
C PHE A 75 -11.22 2.24 -21.50
N VAL A 76 -11.24 2.93 -20.36
CA VAL A 76 -12.49 3.34 -19.70
C VAL A 76 -13.31 4.28 -20.58
N LYS A 77 -12.66 5.24 -21.26
CA LYS A 77 -13.35 6.14 -22.21
C LYS A 77 -13.85 5.42 -23.46
N TRP A 78 -13.08 4.48 -24.00
CA TRP A 78 -13.43 3.80 -25.25
C TRP A 78 -14.51 2.73 -25.07
N LYS A 79 -14.32 1.81 -24.13
CA LYS A 79 -15.21 0.64 -23.94
C LYS A 79 -16.35 0.91 -22.95
N LYS A 80 -16.26 1.96 -22.13
CA LYS A 80 -17.22 2.30 -21.06
C LYS A 80 -17.68 1.05 -20.28
N PRO A 81 -16.74 0.26 -19.72
CA PRO A 81 -17.08 -0.94 -18.96
C PRO A 81 -17.99 -0.58 -17.78
N VAL A 82 -18.83 -1.52 -17.37
CA VAL A 82 -19.81 -1.34 -16.28
C VAL A 82 -19.40 -2.25 -15.10
N GLY A 83 -19.60 -1.79 -13.87
CA GLY A 83 -19.32 -2.57 -12.65
C GLY A 83 -17.84 -2.67 -12.28
N GLY A 84 -17.44 -3.81 -11.71
CA GLY A 84 -16.11 -4.02 -11.12
C GLY A 84 -14.93 -3.87 -12.10
N THR A 85 -15.10 -4.19 -13.37
CA THR A 85 -14.06 -3.96 -14.39
C THR A 85 -13.72 -2.48 -14.54
N ARG A 86 -14.72 -1.58 -14.41
CA ARG A 86 -14.48 -0.14 -14.44
C ARG A 86 -13.69 0.32 -13.21
N GLN A 87 -14.05 -0.19 -12.03
CA GLN A 87 -13.38 0.14 -10.77
C GLN A 87 -11.91 -0.32 -10.79
N MET A 88 -11.63 -1.57 -11.18
CA MET A 88 -10.24 -2.05 -11.32
C MET A 88 -9.42 -1.21 -12.31
N MET A 89 -9.98 -0.89 -13.48
CA MET A 89 -9.26 -0.07 -14.47
C MET A 89 -9.00 1.35 -13.95
N LEU A 90 -9.97 1.97 -13.27
CA LEU A 90 -9.75 3.29 -12.66
C LEU A 90 -8.72 3.23 -11.54
N MET A 91 -8.72 2.18 -10.72
CA MET A 91 -7.72 1.95 -9.68
C MET A 91 -6.32 1.87 -10.29
N PHE A 92 -6.11 1.01 -11.30
CA PHE A 92 -4.82 0.93 -12.00
C PHE A 92 -4.42 2.25 -12.66
N GLY A 93 -5.38 3.02 -13.19
CA GLY A 93 -5.12 4.36 -13.72
C GLY A 93 -4.66 5.36 -12.65
N ILE A 94 -5.31 5.37 -11.49
CA ILE A 94 -4.92 6.21 -10.33
C ILE A 94 -3.54 5.79 -9.80
N CYS A 95 -3.31 4.49 -9.64
CA CYS A 95 -2.01 3.94 -9.27
C CYS A 95 -0.92 4.21 -10.33
N GLY A 96 -1.30 4.33 -11.60
CA GLY A 96 -0.41 4.80 -12.67
C GLY A 96 0.11 6.22 -12.40
N VAL A 97 -0.74 7.13 -11.90
CA VAL A 97 -0.32 8.48 -11.48
C VAL A 97 0.66 8.41 -10.30
N ALA A 98 0.40 7.57 -9.29
CA ALA A 98 1.34 7.37 -8.19
C ALA A 98 2.71 6.91 -8.68
N THR A 99 2.70 5.96 -9.63
CA THR A 99 3.92 5.42 -10.24
C THR A 99 4.66 6.49 -11.03
N MET A 100 3.95 7.37 -11.75
CA MET A 100 4.58 8.50 -12.43
C MET A 100 5.28 9.44 -11.45
N ILE A 101 4.62 9.78 -10.33
CA ILE A 101 5.19 10.64 -9.29
C ILE A 101 6.42 9.98 -8.68
N ALA A 102 6.31 8.71 -8.29
CA ALA A 102 7.43 7.94 -7.75
C ALA A 102 8.59 7.81 -8.76
N GLY A 103 8.29 7.55 -10.03
CA GLY A 103 9.29 7.46 -11.10
C GLY A 103 10.06 8.77 -11.30
N VAL A 104 9.39 9.92 -11.22
CA VAL A 104 10.06 11.24 -11.26
C VAL A 104 10.92 11.48 -10.02
N LEU A 105 10.45 11.09 -8.83
CA LEU A 105 11.21 11.20 -7.59
C LEU A 105 12.48 10.34 -7.64
N PHE A 106 12.35 9.09 -8.10
CA PHE A 106 13.46 8.13 -8.17
C PHE A 106 14.30 8.23 -9.45
N GLY A 107 13.90 9.07 -10.40
CA GLY A 107 14.64 9.29 -11.65
C GLY A 107 14.53 8.18 -12.68
N SER A 108 13.58 7.26 -12.55
CA SER A 108 13.41 6.10 -13.43
C SER A 108 12.44 6.41 -14.58
N TYR A 109 12.94 6.36 -15.82
CA TYR A 109 12.20 6.59 -17.06
C TYR A 109 12.39 5.38 -17.99
N PHE A 110 11.48 4.39 -17.96
CA PHE A 110 11.72 3.07 -18.57
C PHE A 110 13.05 2.47 -18.08
N GLY A 111 13.26 2.46 -16.76
CA GLY A 111 14.56 2.30 -16.12
C GLY A 111 15.49 3.46 -16.47
N ASP A 112 16.51 3.16 -17.27
CA ASP A 112 17.59 4.08 -17.67
C ASP A 112 17.59 4.42 -19.17
N LEU A 113 16.42 4.40 -19.81
CA LEU A 113 16.34 4.55 -21.27
C LEU A 113 17.02 5.84 -21.80
N PRO A 114 16.86 7.03 -21.17
CA PRO A 114 17.52 8.25 -21.64
C PRO A 114 19.04 8.19 -21.59
N SER A 115 19.62 7.56 -20.55
CA SER A 115 21.07 7.39 -20.41
C SER A 115 21.59 6.30 -21.35
N ALA A 116 20.85 5.20 -21.53
CA ALA A 116 21.18 4.13 -22.46
C ALA A 116 21.20 4.59 -23.92
N ILE A 117 20.25 5.45 -24.34
CA ILE A 117 20.23 6.05 -25.68
C ILE A 117 21.35 7.10 -25.81
N SER A 118 21.57 7.94 -24.80
CA SER A 118 22.64 8.95 -24.84
C SER A 118 24.03 8.32 -24.99
N GLN A 119 24.31 7.24 -24.25
CA GLN A 119 25.60 6.54 -24.29
C GLN A 119 25.78 5.72 -25.57
N ASN A 120 24.80 4.89 -25.93
CA ASN A 120 24.98 3.88 -27.00
C ASN A 120 24.57 4.37 -28.39
N PHE A 121 23.66 5.35 -28.49
CA PHE A 121 23.22 5.91 -29.78
C PHE A 121 23.81 7.29 -30.09
N LEU A 122 24.02 8.15 -29.09
CA LEU A 122 24.44 9.55 -29.30
C LEU A 122 25.89 9.84 -28.88
N GLY A 123 26.57 8.92 -28.19
CA GLY A 123 27.96 9.06 -27.73
C GLY A 123 28.19 10.23 -26.76
N LYS A 124 27.15 10.72 -26.07
CA LYS A 124 27.23 11.83 -25.11
C LYS A 124 27.16 11.33 -23.66
N SER A 125 27.76 12.11 -22.75
CA SER A 125 27.80 11.86 -21.31
C SER A 125 26.40 11.55 -20.73
N PRO A 126 26.32 10.67 -19.71
CA PRO A 126 25.04 10.27 -19.14
C PRO A 126 24.25 11.48 -18.64
N LEU A 127 23.02 11.63 -19.10
CA LEU A 127 22.08 12.61 -18.56
C LEU A 127 21.45 11.99 -17.31
N SER A 128 21.95 12.33 -16.12
CA SER A 128 21.29 11.95 -14.87
C SER A 128 20.07 12.85 -14.67
N LEU A 129 18.88 12.30 -14.94
CA LEU A 129 17.59 12.97 -14.76
C LEU A 129 16.96 12.67 -13.38
N SER A 130 17.75 12.12 -12.45
CA SER A 130 17.33 11.82 -11.08
C SER A 130 17.26 13.10 -10.25
N ILE A 131 16.09 13.35 -9.66
CA ILE A 131 15.82 14.55 -8.86
C ILE A 131 16.05 14.29 -7.36
N ALA A 132 15.79 13.08 -6.85
CA ALA A 132 15.93 12.79 -5.42
C ALA A 132 16.94 11.66 -5.11
N LEU A 133 16.68 10.41 -5.52
CA LEU A 133 17.44 9.22 -5.12
C LEU A 133 17.34 8.15 -6.20
N ASP A 134 18.45 7.56 -6.63
CA ASP A 134 18.44 6.42 -7.54
C ASP A 134 18.44 5.10 -6.73
N PRO A 135 17.36 4.30 -6.77
CA PRO A 135 17.27 3.05 -6.01
C PRO A 135 18.34 2.02 -6.37
N LEU A 136 18.90 2.08 -7.59
CA LEU A 136 19.97 1.18 -8.05
C LEU A 136 21.31 1.55 -7.41
N ASN A 137 21.57 2.85 -7.24
CA ASN A 137 22.82 3.35 -6.68
C ASN A 137 22.78 3.42 -5.14
N GLU A 138 21.62 3.75 -4.56
CA GLU A 138 21.45 3.92 -3.11
C GLU A 138 20.32 3.02 -2.54
N PRO A 139 20.43 1.68 -2.66
CA PRO A 139 19.37 0.76 -2.23
C PRO A 139 19.12 0.82 -0.72
N MET A 140 20.13 1.17 0.08
CA MET A 140 19.99 1.32 1.53
C MET A 140 19.07 2.50 1.90
N ASN A 141 19.19 3.64 1.20
CA ASN A 141 18.33 4.79 1.45
C ASN A 141 16.88 4.50 1.04
N PHE A 142 16.70 3.79 -0.07
CA PHE A 142 15.38 3.32 -0.48
C PHE A 142 14.76 2.33 0.53
N LEU A 143 15.57 1.44 1.12
CA LEU A 143 15.13 0.56 2.21
C LEU A 143 14.63 1.36 3.42
N ILE A 144 15.39 2.37 3.85
CA ILE A 144 15.00 3.20 4.99
C ILE A 144 13.67 3.90 4.70
N ILE A 145 13.50 4.46 3.50
CA ILE A 145 12.23 5.09 3.09
C ILE A 145 11.08 4.08 3.12
N SER A 146 11.27 2.87 2.59
CA SER A 146 10.19 1.87 2.58
C SER A 146 9.80 1.42 3.99
N LEU A 147 10.78 1.26 4.88
CA LEU A 147 10.54 0.96 6.29
C LEU A 147 9.84 2.12 7.00
N VAL A 148 10.23 3.38 6.74
CA VAL A 148 9.55 4.55 7.31
C VAL A 148 8.10 4.63 6.87
N VAL A 149 7.81 4.41 5.57
CA VAL A 149 6.44 4.35 5.07
C VAL A 149 5.67 3.21 5.74
N GLY A 150 6.30 2.04 5.92
CA GLY A 150 5.71 0.93 6.65
C GLY A 150 5.40 1.25 8.12
N ALA A 151 6.31 1.94 8.82
CA ALA A 151 6.09 2.39 10.18
C ALA A 151 4.90 3.37 10.27
N ILE A 152 4.83 4.36 9.37
CA ILE A 152 3.70 5.30 9.30
C ILE A 152 2.40 4.56 9.01
N HIS A 153 2.43 3.58 8.09
CA HIS A 153 1.26 2.78 7.73
C HIS A 153 0.73 1.96 8.92
N MET A 154 1.61 1.29 9.66
CA MET A 154 1.20 0.53 10.85
C MET A 154 0.75 1.41 12.01
N LEU A 155 1.39 2.58 12.21
CA LEU A 155 0.94 3.56 13.20
C LEU A 155 -0.45 4.09 12.86
N ALA A 156 -0.74 4.38 11.58
CA ALA A 156 -2.07 4.77 11.15
C ALA A 156 -3.12 3.68 11.45
N ALA A 157 -2.79 2.41 11.23
CA ALA A 157 -3.65 1.27 11.59
C ALA A 157 -3.99 1.26 13.10
N LEU A 158 -2.98 1.48 13.95
CA LEU A 158 -3.17 1.60 15.40
C LEU A 158 -4.02 2.81 15.77
N GLY A 159 -3.88 3.93 15.05
CA GLY A 159 -4.73 5.11 15.21
C GLY A 159 -6.21 4.82 14.93
N ILE A 160 -6.51 4.04 13.88
CA ILE A 160 -7.87 3.61 13.56
C ILE A 160 -8.45 2.76 14.70
N LYS A 161 -7.67 1.78 15.20
CA LYS A 161 -8.06 0.99 16.37
C LYS A 161 -8.40 1.87 17.58
N GLY A 162 -7.58 2.90 17.83
CA GLY A 162 -7.82 3.84 18.92
C GLY A 162 -9.10 4.63 18.76
N TYR A 163 -9.38 5.08 17.54
CA TYR A 163 -10.63 5.78 17.22
C TYR A 163 -11.86 4.86 17.38
N MET A 164 -11.77 3.58 17.00
CA MET A 164 -12.84 2.59 17.23
C MET A 164 -13.14 2.44 18.73
N LEU A 165 -12.11 2.21 19.56
CA LEU A 165 -12.29 2.05 21.01
C LEU A 165 -12.87 3.29 21.69
N ILE A 166 -12.47 4.49 21.24
CA ILE A 166 -13.02 5.76 21.75
C ILE A 166 -14.49 5.91 21.36
N ARG A 167 -14.83 5.60 20.10
CA ARG A 167 -16.21 5.65 19.59
C ARG A 167 -17.11 4.68 20.35
N ASP A 168 -16.61 3.50 20.69
CA ASP A 168 -17.35 2.44 21.37
C ASP A 168 -17.44 2.68 22.90
N GLY A 169 -16.96 3.84 23.39
CA GLY A 169 -17.05 4.26 24.79
C GLY A 169 -16.00 3.66 25.72
N LEU A 170 -15.04 2.90 25.18
CA LEU A 170 -13.99 2.19 25.91
C LEU A 170 -12.70 3.02 25.98
N TRP A 171 -12.78 4.21 26.57
CA TRP A 171 -11.67 5.17 26.65
C TRP A 171 -10.44 4.62 27.39
N PHE A 172 -10.67 3.83 28.45
CA PHE A 172 -9.59 3.21 29.20
C PHE A 172 -8.83 2.18 28.34
N ASP A 173 -9.54 1.48 27.46
CA ASP A 173 -8.97 0.49 26.54
C ASP A 173 -8.13 1.17 25.46
N ALA A 174 -8.62 2.29 24.92
CA ALA A 174 -7.84 3.10 23.98
C ALA A 174 -6.52 3.60 24.61
N VAL A 175 -6.53 4.05 25.86
CA VAL A 175 -5.29 4.49 26.53
C VAL A 175 -4.34 3.32 26.78
N CYS A 176 -4.86 2.18 27.25
CA CYS A 176 -4.03 1.01 27.55
C CYS A 176 -3.46 0.34 26.29
N ASP A 177 -4.28 0.17 25.25
CA ASP A 177 -3.95 -0.67 24.09
C ASP A 177 -3.45 0.12 22.88
N VAL A 178 -3.63 1.44 22.86
CA VAL A 178 -3.18 2.31 21.75
C VAL A 178 -2.16 3.33 22.22
N LEU A 179 -2.46 4.11 23.26
CA LEU A 179 -1.52 5.15 23.73
C LEU A 179 -0.20 4.52 24.22
N SER A 180 -0.24 3.40 24.93
CA SER A 180 0.98 2.71 25.40
C SER A 180 1.93 2.34 24.26
N TRP A 181 1.40 1.87 23.13
CA TRP A 181 2.19 1.55 21.95
C TRP A 181 2.73 2.80 21.24
N TYR A 182 1.93 3.87 21.14
CA TYR A 182 2.40 5.15 20.64
C TYR A 182 3.55 5.73 21.46
N VAL A 183 3.44 5.67 22.81
CA VAL A 183 4.50 6.15 23.71
C VAL A 183 5.77 5.32 23.54
N LEU A 184 5.65 4.00 23.38
CA LEU A 184 6.80 3.14 23.11
C LEU A 184 7.48 3.49 21.78
N PHE A 185 6.71 3.60 20.69
CA PHE A 185 7.28 3.90 19.38
C PHE A 185 7.86 5.32 19.31
N ALA A 186 7.22 6.30 19.95
CA ALA A 186 7.79 7.63 20.12
C ALA A 186 9.09 7.58 20.92
N GLY A 187 9.14 6.80 22.01
CA GLY A 187 10.38 6.60 22.78
C GLY A 187 11.51 6.01 21.94
N MET A 188 11.21 5.02 21.10
CA MET A 188 12.18 4.43 20.16
C MET A 188 12.69 5.44 19.13
N THR A 189 11.81 6.24 18.52
CA THR A 189 12.21 7.23 17.51
C THR A 189 13.04 8.36 18.14
N PHE A 190 12.65 8.86 19.31
CA PHE A 190 13.42 9.89 20.03
C PHE A 190 14.78 9.40 20.49
N ALA A 191 14.88 8.15 20.95
CA ALA A 191 16.15 7.52 21.32
C ALA A 191 17.08 7.33 20.11
N TRP A 192 16.53 7.10 18.91
CA TRP A 192 17.31 6.98 17.68
C TRP A 192 17.77 8.33 17.12
N LEU A 193 16.91 9.35 17.15
CA LEU A 193 17.19 10.67 16.57
C LEU A 193 18.09 11.55 17.45
N THR A 194 18.01 11.37 18.76
CA THR A 194 18.74 12.22 19.70
C THR A 194 19.39 11.38 20.80
N PRO A 195 20.71 11.48 21.02
CA PRO A 195 21.39 10.75 22.09
C PRO A 195 21.14 11.34 23.50
N VAL A 196 20.03 12.07 23.70
CA VAL A 196 19.71 12.72 24.99
C VAL A 196 18.91 11.77 25.89
N SER A 197 19.18 11.82 27.20
CA SER A 197 18.59 10.94 28.22
C SER A 197 17.05 10.90 28.23
N TRP A 198 16.38 11.97 27.77
CA TRP A 198 14.92 12.06 27.68
C TRP A 198 14.29 10.98 26.80
N GLY A 199 14.91 10.60 25.68
CA GLY A 199 14.40 9.54 24.80
C GLY A 199 14.36 8.18 25.50
N ASN A 200 15.39 7.87 26.30
CA ASN A 200 15.45 6.64 27.08
C ASN A 200 14.39 6.63 28.20
N TYR A 201 14.14 7.76 28.86
CA TYR A 201 13.08 7.85 29.87
C TYR A 201 11.68 7.61 29.28
N VAL A 202 11.39 8.15 28.10
CA VAL A 202 10.12 7.91 27.41
C VAL A 202 10.01 6.45 26.97
N LEU A 203 11.09 5.83 26.50
CA LEU A 203 11.13 4.41 26.16
C LEU A 203 10.83 3.52 27.39
N TYR A 204 11.53 3.75 28.51
CA TYR A 204 11.28 3.01 29.75
C TYR A 204 9.87 3.25 30.28
N GLY A 205 9.35 4.47 30.14
CA GLY A 205 7.97 4.81 30.47
C GLY A 205 6.96 4.04 29.61
N GLY A 206 7.18 3.93 28.31
CA GLY A 206 6.33 3.16 27.39
C GLY A 206 6.35 1.66 27.68
N VAL A 207 7.53 1.09 27.96
CA VAL A 207 7.67 -0.32 28.37
C VAL A 207 6.95 -0.57 29.70
N ALA A 208 7.16 0.29 30.70
CA ALA A 208 6.49 0.17 32.00
C ALA A 208 4.97 0.30 31.86
N MET A 209 4.49 1.22 31.01
CA MET A 209 3.07 1.39 30.73
C MET A 209 2.48 0.13 30.11
N LEU A 210 3.11 -0.46 29.09
CA LEU A 210 2.64 -1.71 28.46
C LEU A 210 2.58 -2.87 29.45
N VAL A 211 3.63 -3.06 30.24
CA VAL A 211 3.72 -4.15 31.21
C VAL A 211 2.64 -4.02 32.30
N LEU A 212 2.26 -2.80 32.67
CA LEU A 212 1.24 -2.55 33.69
C LEU A 212 -0.20 -2.60 33.13
N THR A 213 -0.41 -2.23 31.88
CA THR A 213 -1.76 -2.07 31.30
C THR A 213 -2.28 -3.32 30.59
N GLN A 214 -1.43 -4.06 29.88
CA GLN A 214 -1.84 -5.17 29.00
C GLN A 214 -2.30 -6.43 29.76
N GLY A 215 -1.96 -6.57 31.05
CA GLY A 215 -2.37 -7.72 31.88
C GLY A 215 -3.73 -7.58 32.57
N ARG A 216 -4.47 -6.48 32.34
CA ARG A 216 -5.60 -6.02 33.15
C ARG A 216 -6.75 -7.01 33.33
N GLU A 217 -7.01 -7.87 32.36
CA GLU A 217 -8.14 -8.82 32.41
C GLU A 217 -7.95 -9.98 33.40
N LYS A 218 -6.73 -10.18 33.91
CA LYS A 218 -6.42 -11.30 34.83
C LYS A 218 -6.54 -10.86 36.28
N LYS A 219 -7.16 -11.70 37.12
CA LYS A 219 -7.46 -11.39 38.52
C LYS A 219 -6.22 -11.34 39.44
N ASN A 220 -5.12 -12.02 39.11
CA ASN A 220 -3.92 -12.10 39.97
C ASN A 220 -2.81 -11.13 39.50
N ILE A 221 -2.18 -10.39 40.43
CA ILE A 221 -1.07 -9.46 40.13
C ILE A 221 0.09 -10.12 39.38
N PHE A 222 0.43 -11.37 39.72
CA PHE A 222 1.49 -12.11 39.03
C PHE A 222 1.12 -12.42 37.58
N SER A 223 -0.14 -12.81 37.31
CA SER A 223 -0.58 -13.02 35.93
C SER A 223 -0.72 -11.70 35.18
N LYS A 224 -1.11 -10.59 35.81
CA LYS A 224 -1.08 -9.27 35.18
C LYS A 224 0.32 -8.90 34.67
N LEU A 225 1.34 -9.04 35.52
CA LEU A 225 2.73 -8.77 35.15
C LEU A 225 3.26 -9.75 34.09
N PHE A 226 2.89 -11.03 34.18
CA PHE A 226 3.31 -12.03 33.19
C PHE A 226 2.73 -11.75 31.80
N PHE A 227 1.42 -11.49 31.70
CA PHE A 227 0.78 -11.12 30.42
C PHE A 227 1.25 -9.75 29.92
N GLY A 228 1.54 -8.82 30.83
CA GLY A 228 2.18 -7.54 30.52
C GLY A 228 3.59 -7.71 29.94
N ALA A 229 4.43 -8.56 30.52
CA ALA A 229 5.74 -8.88 29.96
C ALA A 229 5.62 -9.66 28.63
N ALA A 230 4.63 -10.54 28.51
CA ALA A 230 4.33 -11.22 27.25
C ALA A 230 3.91 -10.24 26.15
N SER A 231 3.30 -9.09 26.48
CA SER A 231 3.00 -8.05 25.48
C SER A 231 4.25 -7.49 24.80
N LEU A 232 5.42 -7.55 25.45
CA LEU A 232 6.70 -7.17 24.83
C LEU A 232 7.12 -8.16 23.75
N TYR A 233 6.66 -9.41 23.79
CA TYR A 233 6.84 -10.34 22.67
C TYR A 233 6.15 -9.84 21.40
N ASN A 234 5.05 -9.08 21.52
CA ASN A 234 4.41 -8.45 20.37
C ASN A 234 5.35 -7.45 19.67
N LEU A 235 6.36 -6.87 20.35
CA LEU A 235 7.37 -6.03 19.68
C LEU A 235 8.11 -6.78 18.59
N ILE A 236 8.36 -8.08 18.79
CA ILE A 236 9.00 -8.94 17.78
C ILE A 236 8.06 -9.11 16.58
N SER A 237 6.75 -9.27 16.82
CA SER A 237 5.74 -9.29 15.75
C SER A 237 5.72 -7.97 14.99
N TRP A 238 5.71 -6.82 15.69
CA TRP A 238 5.77 -5.50 15.06
C TRP A 238 7.05 -5.30 14.24
N GLY A 239 8.19 -5.79 14.72
CA GLY A 239 9.45 -5.79 13.98
C GLY A 239 9.39 -6.66 12.73
N SER A 240 8.78 -7.85 12.81
CA SER A 240 8.54 -8.73 11.66
C SER A 240 7.62 -8.07 10.62
N ASP A 241 6.54 -7.44 11.07
CA ASP A 241 5.60 -6.73 10.21
C ASP A 241 6.26 -5.52 9.54
N LEU A 242 7.15 -4.81 10.26
CA LEU A 242 7.94 -3.71 9.69
C LEU A 242 8.93 -4.22 8.62
N MET A 243 9.66 -5.30 8.92
CA MET A 243 10.60 -5.92 7.99
C MET A 243 9.91 -6.42 6.71
N SER A 244 8.63 -6.73 6.79
CA SER A 244 7.76 -7.06 5.67
C SER A 244 7.75 -6.00 4.57
N TYR A 245 7.94 -4.71 4.91
CA TYR A 245 7.98 -3.59 3.97
C TYR A 245 9.26 -3.51 3.14
N SER A 246 10.29 -4.31 3.47
CA SER A 246 11.45 -4.51 2.59
C SER A 246 11.06 -5.03 1.19
N ARG A 247 9.87 -5.63 1.04
CA ARG A 247 9.32 -6.01 -0.27
C ARG A 247 9.17 -4.85 -1.23
N ILE A 248 8.91 -3.65 -0.72
CA ILE A 248 8.80 -2.44 -1.56
C ILE A 248 10.13 -2.20 -2.27
N LEU A 249 11.26 -2.29 -1.55
CA LEU A 249 12.60 -2.26 -2.13
C LEU A 249 12.80 -3.40 -3.12
N ALA A 250 12.52 -4.64 -2.70
CA ALA A 250 12.81 -5.81 -3.53
C ALA A 250 12.13 -5.73 -4.90
N LEU A 251 10.85 -5.30 -4.95
CA LEU A 251 10.09 -5.16 -6.20
C LEU A 251 10.55 -3.96 -7.02
N GLY A 252 10.75 -2.79 -6.39
CA GLY A 252 11.21 -1.58 -7.09
C GLY A 252 12.60 -1.78 -7.71
N LEU A 253 13.52 -2.38 -6.96
CA LEU A 253 14.86 -2.69 -7.42
C LEU A 253 14.84 -3.76 -8.52
N ALA A 254 14.10 -4.85 -8.34
CA ALA A 254 14.01 -5.90 -9.36
C ALA A 254 13.45 -5.36 -10.68
N GLY A 255 12.38 -4.57 -10.63
CA GLY A 255 11.78 -3.95 -11.82
C GLY A 255 12.76 -3.01 -12.54
N GLY A 256 13.49 -2.19 -11.78
CA GLY A 256 14.53 -1.29 -12.30
C GLY A 256 15.71 -2.05 -12.93
N VAL A 257 16.25 -3.07 -12.27
CA VAL A 257 17.34 -3.91 -12.79
C VAL A 257 16.90 -4.67 -14.05
N VAL A 258 15.70 -5.26 -14.07
CA VAL A 258 15.20 -5.93 -15.28
C VAL A 258 15.06 -4.94 -16.43
N SER A 259 14.59 -3.72 -16.14
CA SER A 259 14.48 -2.63 -17.12
C SER A 259 15.84 -2.23 -17.69
N SER A 260 16.86 -2.08 -16.84
CA SER A 260 18.21 -1.72 -17.28
C SER A 260 18.87 -2.84 -18.11
N VAL A 261 18.63 -4.11 -17.78
CA VAL A 261 19.09 -5.26 -18.57
C VAL A 261 18.40 -5.31 -19.94
N ILE A 262 17.09 -5.03 -20.01
CA ILE A 262 16.37 -4.93 -21.29
C ILE A 262 16.94 -3.80 -22.14
N ASN A 263 17.19 -2.63 -21.55
CA ASN A 263 17.79 -1.49 -22.25
C ASN A 263 19.19 -1.81 -22.79
N LEU A 264 20.02 -2.50 -21.99
CA LEU A 264 21.33 -2.98 -22.42
C LEU A 264 21.18 -3.90 -23.64
N MET A 265 20.36 -4.95 -23.55
CA MET A 265 20.16 -5.89 -24.65
C MET A 265 19.59 -5.22 -25.91
N ALA A 266 18.67 -4.26 -25.75
CA ALA A 266 18.08 -3.53 -26.87
C ALA A 266 19.11 -2.63 -27.58
N THR A 267 20.03 -2.00 -26.84
CA THR A 267 21.01 -1.04 -27.37
C THR A 267 22.27 -1.71 -27.94
N MET A 268 22.53 -2.98 -27.65
CA MET A 268 23.70 -3.74 -28.15
C MET A 268 23.81 -3.82 -29.68
N GLY A 269 22.71 -3.64 -30.42
CA GLY A 269 22.71 -3.65 -31.89
C GLY A 269 23.35 -2.42 -32.55
N GLY A 270 23.64 -1.37 -31.77
CA GLY A 270 24.21 -0.11 -32.26
C GLY A 270 23.32 0.64 -33.26
N PRO A 271 23.81 1.74 -33.87
CA PRO A 271 23.05 2.58 -34.80
C PRO A 271 22.90 1.96 -36.21
N SER A 272 23.06 0.65 -36.34
CA SER A 272 22.86 -0.05 -37.62
C SER A 272 21.36 -0.23 -37.90
N VAL A 273 20.95 -0.33 -39.17
CA VAL A 273 19.54 -0.56 -39.55
C VAL A 273 19.00 -1.85 -38.89
N ILE A 274 19.84 -2.89 -38.83
CA ILE A 274 19.53 -4.16 -38.16
C ILE A 274 19.42 -3.96 -36.63
N GLY A 275 20.31 -3.15 -36.06
CA GLY A 275 20.29 -2.77 -34.64
C GLY A 275 19.03 -2.02 -34.23
N ILE A 276 18.52 -1.11 -35.07
CA ILE A 276 17.28 -0.37 -34.81
C ILE A 276 16.06 -1.32 -34.82
N ILE A 277 15.99 -2.26 -35.77
CA ILE A 277 14.90 -3.24 -35.83
C ILE A 277 14.92 -4.13 -34.59
N LEU A 278 16.11 -4.62 -34.20
CA LEU A 278 16.29 -5.43 -32.99
C LEU A 278 15.94 -4.62 -31.73
N PHE A 279 16.36 -3.35 -31.65
CA PHE A 279 16.03 -2.45 -30.55
C PHE A 279 14.52 -2.35 -30.37
N VAL A 280 13.77 -2.06 -31.43
CA VAL A 280 12.30 -1.92 -31.35
C VAL A 280 11.65 -3.22 -30.86
N PHE A 281 12.08 -4.37 -31.37
CA PHE A 281 11.54 -5.66 -30.97
C PHE A 281 11.82 -5.99 -29.50
N VAL A 282 13.09 -5.92 -29.08
CA VAL A 282 13.52 -6.22 -27.71
C VAL A 282 12.95 -5.21 -26.72
N PHE A 283 12.90 -3.94 -27.09
CA PHE A 283 12.31 -2.88 -26.28
C PHE A 283 10.82 -3.14 -26.05
N LEU A 284 10.03 -3.36 -27.11
CA LEU A 284 8.60 -3.57 -26.97
C LEU A 284 8.27 -4.86 -26.20
N ALA A 285 8.91 -5.97 -26.57
CA ALA A 285 8.67 -7.27 -25.93
C ALA A 285 9.17 -7.28 -24.47
N GLY A 286 10.39 -6.78 -24.25
CA GLY A 286 11.02 -6.74 -22.94
C GLY A 286 10.27 -5.83 -21.96
N HIS A 287 10.01 -4.57 -22.33
CA HIS A 287 9.27 -3.66 -21.46
C HIS A 287 7.81 -4.07 -21.29
N GLY A 288 7.19 -4.69 -22.30
CA GLY A 288 5.85 -5.27 -22.16
C GLY A 288 5.80 -6.36 -21.09
N LEU A 289 6.76 -7.29 -21.11
CA LEU A 289 6.87 -8.35 -20.11
C LEU A 289 7.24 -7.80 -18.73
N ASN A 290 8.20 -6.87 -18.65
CA ASN A 290 8.62 -6.25 -17.39
C ASN A 290 7.45 -5.48 -16.75
N LEU A 291 6.69 -4.72 -17.54
CA LEU A 291 5.49 -4.04 -17.08
C LEU A 291 4.47 -5.04 -16.52
N ALA A 292 4.19 -6.13 -17.22
CA ALA A 292 3.23 -7.13 -16.77
C ALA A 292 3.63 -7.78 -15.44
N MET A 293 4.91 -8.18 -15.31
CA MET A 293 5.44 -8.81 -14.10
C MET A 293 5.45 -7.84 -12.91
N ASN A 294 5.94 -6.62 -13.10
CA ASN A 294 5.97 -5.62 -12.02
C ASN A 294 4.58 -5.13 -11.64
N LEU A 295 3.65 -5.00 -12.60
CA LEU A 295 2.26 -4.65 -12.32
C LEU A 295 1.58 -5.71 -11.46
N LEU A 296 1.71 -6.99 -11.82
CA LEU A 296 1.13 -8.08 -11.04
C LEU A 296 1.79 -8.20 -9.66
N GLY A 297 3.12 -8.09 -9.61
CA GLY A 297 3.89 -8.14 -8.37
C GLY A 297 3.51 -7.00 -7.41
N SER A 298 3.53 -5.76 -7.90
CA SER A 298 3.13 -4.58 -7.10
C SER A 298 1.69 -4.66 -6.62
N PHE A 299 0.75 -5.12 -7.47
CA PHE A 299 -0.64 -5.33 -7.07
C PHE A 299 -0.79 -6.33 -5.90
N VAL A 300 -0.22 -7.54 -6.06
CA VAL A 300 -0.36 -8.62 -5.06
C VAL A 300 0.37 -8.26 -3.77
N HIS A 301 1.56 -7.69 -3.85
CA HIS A 301 2.35 -7.37 -2.67
C HIS A 301 1.82 -6.12 -1.94
N ALA A 302 1.29 -5.12 -2.64
CA ALA A 302 0.59 -4.01 -2.00
C ALA A 302 -0.69 -4.48 -1.31
N ALA A 303 -1.46 -5.38 -1.96
CA ALA A 303 -2.65 -5.98 -1.35
C ALA A 303 -2.29 -6.79 -0.10
N ARG A 304 -1.19 -7.56 -0.13
CA ARG A 304 -0.69 -8.27 1.05
C ARG A 304 -0.42 -7.32 2.22
N LEU A 305 0.36 -6.26 1.98
CA LEU A 305 0.69 -5.24 2.99
C LEU A 305 -0.56 -4.62 3.62
N GLN A 306 -1.63 -4.50 2.83
CA GLN A 306 -2.89 -4.02 3.33
C GLN A 306 -3.65 -5.05 4.17
N TYR A 307 -3.73 -6.29 3.71
CA TYR A 307 -4.58 -7.31 4.33
C TYR A 307 -3.97 -7.88 5.60
N ILE A 308 -2.67 -8.14 5.62
CA ILE A 308 -2.02 -8.81 6.76
C ILE A 308 -1.50 -7.76 7.75
N GLU A 309 -0.76 -6.77 7.25
CA GLU A 309 -0.05 -5.82 8.11
C GLU A 309 -0.93 -4.65 8.58
N PHE A 310 -1.88 -4.18 7.76
CA PHE A 310 -2.78 -3.07 8.13
C PHE A 310 -4.11 -3.55 8.72
N PHE A 311 -4.89 -4.36 7.99
CA PHE A 311 -6.17 -4.88 8.47
C PHE A 311 -6.01 -5.76 9.70
N GLY A 312 -4.95 -6.56 9.79
CA GLY A 312 -4.67 -7.39 10.97
C GLY A 312 -4.54 -6.64 12.30
N LYS A 313 -4.45 -5.30 12.30
CA LYS A 313 -4.33 -4.49 13.52
C LYS A 313 -5.66 -3.97 14.07
N PHE A 314 -6.69 -3.80 13.25
CA PHE A 314 -7.95 -3.14 13.66
C PHE A 314 -9.21 -3.70 13.00
N TYR A 315 -9.07 -4.49 11.94
CA TYR A 315 -10.19 -4.90 11.11
C TYR A 315 -10.85 -6.16 11.66
N GLU A 316 -12.14 -6.06 11.95
CA GLU A 316 -12.99 -7.20 12.25
C GLU A 316 -13.73 -7.63 10.98
N ASP A 317 -13.49 -8.87 10.58
CA ASP A 317 -14.11 -9.51 9.41
C ASP A 317 -15.48 -10.10 9.78
N GLY A 318 -16.44 -10.05 8.86
CA GLY A 318 -17.73 -10.73 9.04
C GLY A 318 -18.92 -10.11 8.31
N GLY A 319 -18.73 -9.05 7.52
CA GLY A 319 -19.84 -8.41 6.80
C GLY A 319 -20.19 -9.10 5.49
N HIS A 320 -21.48 -9.09 5.14
CA HIS A 320 -21.95 -9.46 3.81
C HIS A 320 -22.32 -8.21 2.98
N PRO A 321 -21.95 -8.14 1.69
CA PRO A 321 -22.23 -6.96 0.87
C PRO A 321 -23.73 -6.84 0.57
N PHE A 322 -24.21 -5.60 0.53
CA PHE A 322 -25.57 -5.30 0.09
C PHE A 322 -25.71 -5.49 -1.41
N GLU A 323 -26.38 -6.58 -1.80
CA GLU A 323 -26.85 -6.81 -3.15
C GLU A 323 -28.31 -6.35 -3.29
N PRO A 324 -28.57 -5.13 -3.78
CA PRO A 324 -29.95 -4.71 -4.02
C PRO A 324 -30.57 -5.58 -5.11
N THR A 325 -31.83 -5.96 -4.91
CA THR A 325 -32.67 -6.61 -5.94
C THR A 325 -32.88 -5.64 -7.09
N THR A 326 -31.92 -5.64 -8.01
CA THR A 326 -31.92 -4.80 -9.21
C THR A 326 -32.14 -5.69 -10.42
N LEU A 327 -32.80 -5.16 -11.44
CA LEU A 327 -32.87 -5.82 -12.74
C LEU A 327 -31.41 -5.95 -13.24
N LYS A 328 -30.90 -7.19 -13.37
CA LYS A 328 -29.60 -7.53 -13.98
C LYS A 328 -29.84 -7.88 -15.46
N PRO A 329 -30.07 -6.91 -16.37
CA PRO A 329 -30.31 -7.22 -17.78
C PRO A 329 -29.07 -7.85 -18.41
N LYS A 330 -29.23 -9.07 -18.94
CA LYS A 330 -28.13 -9.83 -19.55
C LYS A 330 -27.69 -9.27 -20.92
N TYR A 331 -28.59 -8.53 -21.59
CA TYR A 331 -28.40 -8.04 -22.97
C TYR A 331 -28.72 -6.56 -23.18
N THR A 332 -29.09 -5.83 -22.12
CA THR A 332 -29.58 -4.46 -22.24
C THR A 332 -28.84 -3.56 -21.27
N ARG A 333 -28.43 -2.37 -21.70
CA ARG A 333 -27.79 -1.38 -20.82
C ARG A 333 -28.89 -0.48 -20.26
N LEU A 334 -29.11 -0.52 -18.94
CA LEU A 334 -29.93 0.48 -18.27
C LEU A 334 -29.14 1.80 -18.26
N ILE A 335 -29.65 2.78 -18.99
CA ILE A 335 -29.15 4.16 -18.93
C ILE A 335 -30.03 4.85 -17.88
N ASN A 336 -29.54 4.95 -16.64
CA ASN A 336 -30.16 5.85 -15.68
C ASN A 336 -29.90 7.27 -16.17
N GLN A 337 -30.97 7.97 -16.58
CA GLN A 337 -30.95 9.41 -16.86
C GLN A 337 -30.86 10.20 -15.57
#